data_AF-A0A531KIR7-F1
#
_entry.id   AF-A0A531KIR7-F1
#
_cell.length_a   1.000
_cell.length_b   1.000
_cell.length_c   1.000
_cell.angle_alpha   90.00
_cell.angle_beta   90.00
_cell.angle_gamma   90.00
#
_symmetry.space_group_name_H-M   'P 1'
#
loop_
_entity.id
_entity.type
_entity.pdbx_description
1 polymer ?
#
loop_
_entity_poly.entity_id
_entity_poly.type
_entity_poly.pdbx_seq_one_letter_code
_entity_poly.pdbx_strand_id
1 'polypeptide(L)'
;MAFTTRVSYAQKSNSCAIADADVTLKVKVILPEWRRPRKADAGVRLFWDTLSADIKRHEDRHVEIAKNHASELEAALKATHPRKTCQQAKAKAAEISAAILAKHDRAQMQFDRVETINFESRILRLLRYRMQRIENGRLPG
;
A
#
# COMPACT_ATOMS: atom_id res chain seq x y z
N MET A 1 1.36 2.95 8.40
CA MET A 1 1.94 1.63 8.07
C MET A 1 3.36 1.57 8.63
N ALA A 2 3.86 0.37 8.97
CA ALA A 2 5.18 0.21 9.59
C ALA A 2 5.95 -0.97 8.98
N PHE A 3 7.20 -0.74 8.60
CA PHE A 3 8.14 -1.74 8.13
C PHE A 3 9.12 -2.10 9.24
N THR A 4 9.28 -3.40 9.50
CA THR A 4 10.29 -3.91 10.42
C THR A 4 11.20 -4.84 9.64
N THR A 5 12.49 -4.53 9.62
CA THR A 5 13.50 -5.34 8.91
C THR A 5 14.41 -6.00 9.91
N ARG A 6 14.56 -7.33 9.81
CA ARG A 6 15.57 -8.10 10.54
C ARG A 6 16.61 -8.59 9.54
N VAL A 7 17.88 -8.38 9.84
CA VAL A 7 18.99 -8.79 8.97
C VAL A 7 20.01 -9.53 9.80
N SER A 8 20.36 -10.75 9.38
CA SER A 8 21.45 -11.52 9.96
C SER A 8 22.69 -11.43 9.08
N TYR A 9 23.87 -11.52 9.71
CA TYR A 9 25.15 -11.37 9.03
C TYR A 9 26.02 -12.58 9.32
N ALA A 10 26.67 -13.11 8.28
CA ALA A 10 27.67 -14.17 8.40
C ALA A 10 29.05 -13.57 8.14
N GLN A 11 29.89 -13.59 9.18
CA GLN A 11 31.29 -13.17 9.08
C GLN A 11 32.18 -14.36 8.70
N LYS A 12 33.08 -14.12 7.75
CA LYS A 12 34.20 -14.98 7.36
C LYS A 12 35.51 -14.22 7.57
N SER A 13 36.64 -14.92 7.48
CA SER A 13 37.98 -14.37 7.70
C SER A 13 38.25 -13.05 6.96
N ASN A 14 37.83 -12.92 5.69
CA ASN A 14 38.06 -11.71 4.88
C ASN A 14 36.78 -11.07 4.32
N SER A 15 35.59 -11.49 4.77
CA SER A 15 34.33 -10.93 4.26
C SER A 15 33.18 -11.07 5.24
N CYS A 16 32.14 -10.27 5.05
CA CYS A 16 30.88 -10.39 5.75
C CYS A 16 29.72 -10.24 4.76
N ALA A 17 28.81 -11.19 4.78
CA ALA A 17 27.63 -11.20 3.92
C ALA A 17 26.37 -11.04 4.77
N ILE A 18 25.29 -10.55 4.14
CA ILE A 18 23.95 -10.72 4.68
C ILE A 18 23.62 -12.21 4.54
N ALA A 19 23.40 -12.88 5.67
CA ALA A 19 23.08 -14.31 5.69
C ALA A 19 21.60 -14.54 5.43
N ASP A 20 20.76 -13.68 6.00
CA ASP A 20 19.32 -13.68 5.78
C ASP A 20 18.73 -12.28 6.04
N ALA A 21 17.57 -12.03 5.47
CA ALA A 21 16.79 -10.83 5.71
C ALA A 21 15.29 -11.14 5.72
N ASP A 22 14.59 -10.64 6.72
CA ASP A 22 13.14 -10.74 6.85
C ASP A 22 12.55 -9.34 6.93
N VAL A 23 11.57 -9.05 6.07
CA VAL A 23 10.84 -7.78 6.10
C VAL A 23 9.39 -8.02 6.49
N THR A 24 9.00 -7.52 7.66
CA THR A 24 7.61 -7.57 8.13
C THR A 24 6.92 -6.23 7.89
N LEU A 25 5.79 -6.26 7.20
CA LEU A 25 4.92 -5.10 7.00
C LEU A 25 3.69 -5.18 7.92
N LYS A 26 3.49 -4.16 8.75
CA LYS A 26 2.27 -3.98 9.56
C LYS A 26 1.44 -2.84 9.00
N VAL A 27 0.21 -3.16 8.57
CA VAL A 27 -0.74 -2.19 8.02
C VAL A 27 -2.00 -2.14 8.89
N LYS A 28 -2.49 -0.93 9.14
CA LYS A 28 -3.81 -0.68 9.71
C LYS A 28 -4.54 0.24 8.75
N VAL A 29 -5.61 -0.27 8.16
CA VAL A 29 -6.52 0.50 7.31
C VAL A 29 -7.64 1.04 8.16
N ILE A 30 -7.98 2.32 8.00
CA ILE A 30 -9.06 2.99 8.71
C ILE A 30 -10.04 3.47 7.65
N LEU A 31 -11.30 3.09 7.76
CA LEU A 31 -12.35 3.49 6.84
C LEU A 31 -13.37 4.37 7.56
N PRO A 32 -13.96 5.36 6.86
CA PRO A 32 -15.03 6.15 7.43
C PRO A 32 -16.29 5.30 7.58
N GLU A 33 -16.99 5.49 8.70
CA GLU A 33 -18.27 4.86 8.97
C GLU A 33 -19.36 5.93 8.93
N TRP A 34 -20.47 5.65 8.23
CA TRP A 34 -21.65 6.50 8.27
C TRP A 34 -22.75 5.84 9.09
N ARG A 35 -23.07 6.45 10.23
CA ARG A 35 -24.22 6.08 11.05
C ARG A 35 -25.51 6.55 10.37
N ARG A 36 -26.06 5.68 9.54
CA ARG A 36 -27.20 5.96 8.67
C ARG A 36 -28.49 6.27 9.48
N PRO A 37 -29.10 7.46 9.31
CA PRO A 37 -30.44 7.73 9.84
C PRO A 37 -31.49 6.82 9.17
N ARG A 38 -32.50 6.34 9.92
CA ARG A 38 -33.55 5.43 9.38
C ARG A 38 -34.30 5.99 8.16
N LYS A 39 -34.36 7.32 8.01
CA LYS A 39 -35.07 8.02 6.93
C LYS A 39 -34.12 8.63 5.88
N ALA A 40 -32.89 8.15 5.79
CA ALA A 40 -31.96 8.65 4.77
C ALA A 40 -32.51 8.38 3.35
N ASP A 41 -32.50 9.43 2.53
CA ASP A 41 -32.93 9.37 1.14
C ASP A 41 -32.19 8.28 0.34
N ALA A 42 -32.86 7.68 -0.65
CA ALA A 42 -32.30 6.60 -1.47
C ALA A 42 -31.06 7.04 -2.26
N GLY A 43 -31.07 8.25 -2.81
CA GLY A 43 -29.93 8.82 -3.53
C GLY A 43 -28.73 9.03 -2.61
N VAL A 44 -28.97 9.50 -1.38
CA VAL A 44 -27.90 9.66 -0.38
C VAL A 44 -27.30 8.31 0.03
N ARG A 45 -28.14 7.28 0.21
CA ARG A 45 -27.67 5.91 0.50
C ARG A 45 -26.81 5.36 -0.64
N LEU A 46 -27.28 5.48 -1.87
CA LEU A 46 -26.56 5.04 -3.06
C LEU A 46 -25.21 5.76 -3.20
N PHE A 47 -25.20 7.08 -2.99
CA PHE A 47 -23.99 7.87 -3.04
C PHE A 47 -22.97 7.40 -2.00
N TRP A 48 -23.39 7.28 -0.74
CA TRP A 48 -22.51 6.81 0.33
C TRP A 48 -21.95 5.42 0.07
N ASP A 49 -22.80 4.48 -0.35
CA ASP A 49 -22.37 3.10 -0.60
C ASP A 49 -21.38 3.03 -1.78
N THR A 50 -21.44 4.00 -2.70
CA THR A 50 -20.51 4.12 -3.83
C THR A 50 -19.19 4.74 -3.39
N LEU A 51 -19.27 5.84 -2.64
CA LEU A 51 -18.12 6.54 -2.10
C LEU A 51 -17.31 5.65 -1.14
N SER A 52 -17.96 5.00 -0.19
CA SER A 52 -17.28 4.11 0.77
C SER A 52 -16.55 2.95 0.09
N ALA A 53 -17.12 2.39 -0.99
CA ALA A 53 -16.45 1.38 -1.79
C ALA A 53 -15.25 1.93 -2.57
N ASP A 54 -15.32 3.17 -3.10
CA ASP A 54 -14.18 3.79 -3.78
C ASP A 54 -13.05 4.16 -2.79
N ILE A 55 -13.40 4.64 -1.59
CA ILE A 55 -12.45 4.90 -0.51
C ILE A 55 -11.74 3.60 -0.13
N LYS A 56 -12.47 2.51 0.09
CA LYS A 56 -11.86 1.21 0.40
C LYS A 56 -10.89 0.76 -0.70
N ARG A 57 -11.28 0.88 -1.97
CA ARG A 57 -10.39 0.56 -3.12
C ARG A 57 -9.11 1.41 -3.10
N HIS A 58 -9.22 2.69 -2.79
CA HIS A 58 -8.08 3.59 -2.67
C HIS A 58 -7.13 3.14 -1.54
N GLU A 59 -7.68 2.89 -0.35
CA GLU A 59 -6.87 2.42 0.79
C GLU A 59 -6.23 1.06 0.53
N ASP A 60 -6.96 0.12 -0.08
CA ASP A 60 -6.42 -1.20 -0.43
C ASP A 60 -5.23 -1.07 -1.40
N ARG A 61 -5.24 -0.08 -2.30
CA ARG A 61 -4.13 0.15 -3.23
C ARG A 61 -2.86 0.64 -2.51
N HIS A 62 -3.00 1.47 -1.47
CA HIS A 62 -1.86 1.85 -0.62
C HIS A 62 -1.22 0.64 0.06
N VAL A 63 -2.04 -0.31 0.51
CA VAL A 63 -1.56 -1.58 1.09
C VAL A 63 -0.76 -2.38 0.06
N GLU A 64 -1.25 -2.49 -1.17
CA GLU A 64 -0.55 -3.23 -2.22
C GLU A 64 0.78 -2.57 -2.62
N ILE A 65 0.84 -1.24 -2.70
CA ILE A 65 2.10 -0.52 -2.93
C ILE A 65 3.09 -0.83 -1.80
N ALA A 66 2.65 -0.83 -0.54
CA ALA A 66 3.49 -1.14 0.60
C ALA A 66 4.00 -2.58 0.58
N LYS A 67 3.14 -3.57 0.25
CA LYS A 67 3.54 -4.98 0.11
C LYS A 67 4.61 -5.17 -0.96
N ASN A 68 4.43 -4.55 -2.13
CA ASN A 68 5.39 -4.65 -3.23
C ASN A 68 6.77 -4.14 -2.82
N HIS A 69 6.83 -3.01 -2.10
CA HIS A 69 8.11 -2.46 -1.64
C HIS A 69 8.70 -3.23 -0.47
N ALA A 70 7.88 -3.90 0.37
CA ALA A 70 8.38 -4.82 1.40
C ALA A 70 9.11 -6.01 0.75
N SER A 71 8.49 -6.61 -0.27
CA SER A 71 9.10 -7.70 -1.05
C SER A 71 10.34 -7.23 -1.81
N GLU A 72 10.30 -6.04 -2.42
CA GLU A 72 11.47 -5.43 -3.08
C GLU A 72 12.63 -5.23 -2.10
N LEU A 73 12.35 -4.74 -0.89
CA LEU A 73 13.34 -4.53 0.15
C LEU A 73 14.00 -5.85 0.58
N GLU A 74 13.20 -6.87 0.85
CA GLU A 74 13.72 -8.16 1.27
C GLU A 74 14.61 -8.79 0.18
N ALA A 75 14.15 -8.76 -1.06
CA ALA A 75 14.90 -9.27 -2.21
C ALA A 75 16.23 -8.50 -2.41
N ALA A 76 16.21 -7.17 -2.30
CA ALA A 76 17.41 -6.34 -2.46
C ALA A 76 18.45 -6.60 -1.36
N LEU A 77 18.00 -6.81 -0.11
CA LEU A 77 18.89 -7.18 0.99
C LEU A 77 19.53 -8.56 0.74
N LYS A 78 18.72 -9.57 0.38
CA LYS A 78 19.21 -10.93 0.06
C LYS A 78 20.17 -10.96 -1.15
N ALA A 79 19.98 -10.08 -2.13
CA ALA A 79 20.85 -9.96 -3.30
C ALA A 79 22.17 -9.20 -3.05
N THR A 80 22.41 -8.71 -1.83
CA THR A 80 23.61 -7.93 -1.52
C THR A 80 24.84 -8.81 -1.49
N HIS A 81 25.82 -8.48 -2.34
CA HIS A 81 27.11 -9.18 -2.36
C HIS A 81 27.87 -9.02 -1.03
N PRO A 82 28.73 -9.98 -0.65
CA PRO A 82 29.58 -9.84 0.54
C PRO A 82 30.41 -8.55 0.52
N ARG A 83 30.63 -7.95 1.70
CA ARG A 83 31.51 -6.79 1.92
C ARG A 83 32.76 -7.22 2.70
N LYS A 84 33.77 -6.35 2.79
CA LYS A 84 35.00 -6.70 3.51
C LYS A 84 34.77 -6.84 5.01
N THR A 85 33.90 -6.02 5.58
CA THR A 85 33.57 -6.04 7.02
C THR A 85 32.06 -6.05 7.24
N CYS A 86 31.61 -6.54 8.40
CA CYS A 86 30.19 -6.50 8.75
C CYS A 86 29.68 -5.07 8.95
N GLN A 87 30.56 -4.13 9.28
CA GLN A 87 30.22 -2.72 9.35
C GLN A 87 29.84 -2.17 7.97
N GLN A 88 30.60 -2.53 6.94
CA GLN A 88 30.28 -2.19 5.55
C GLN A 88 29.00 -2.90 5.07
N ALA A 89 28.79 -4.17 5.43
CA ALA A 89 27.55 -4.88 5.10
C ALA A 89 26.33 -4.22 5.74
N LYS A 90 26.41 -3.84 7.03
CA LYS A 90 25.36 -3.10 7.75
C LYS A 90 25.08 -1.74 7.14
N ALA A 91 26.12 -0.98 6.82
CA ALA A 91 25.98 0.31 6.15
C ALA A 91 25.28 0.15 4.79
N LYS A 92 25.63 -0.89 4.02
CA LYS A 92 24.97 -1.15 2.73
C LYS A 92 23.51 -1.56 2.90
N ALA A 93 23.20 -2.40 3.89
CA ALA A 93 21.82 -2.78 4.20
C ALA A 93 20.98 -1.53 4.54
N ALA A 94 21.50 -0.63 5.38
CA ALA A 94 20.83 0.62 5.74
C ALA A 94 20.60 1.54 4.53
N GLU A 95 21.59 1.66 3.64
CA GLU A 95 21.47 2.42 2.39
C GLU A 95 20.35 1.87 1.49
N ILE A 96 20.32 0.54 1.30
CA ILE A 96 19.28 -0.15 0.51
C ILE A 96 17.90 0.08 1.13
N SER A 97 17.78 -0.11 2.45
CA SER A 97 16.54 0.15 3.19
C SER A 97 16.04 1.58 3.00
N ALA A 98 16.91 2.57 3.18
CA ALA A 98 16.55 3.97 3.02
C ALA A 98 16.09 4.29 1.59
N ALA A 99 16.79 3.78 0.57
CA ALA A 99 16.45 4.02 -0.82
C ALA A 99 15.08 3.43 -1.21
N ILE A 100 14.79 2.21 -0.76
CA ILE A 100 13.52 1.53 -1.10
C ILE A 100 12.36 2.13 -0.32
N LEU A 101 12.54 2.50 0.95
CA LEU A 101 11.52 3.22 1.72
C LEU A 101 11.21 4.59 1.10
N ALA A 102 12.22 5.33 0.64
CA ALA A 102 12.00 6.58 -0.09
C ALA A 102 11.30 6.39 -1.45
N LYS A 103 11.51 5.24 -2.11
CA LYS A 103 10.77 4.85 -3.33
C LYS A 103 9.30 4.54 -3.01
N HIS A 104 9.07 3.80 -1.94
CA HIS A 104 7.73 3.51 -1.41
C HIS A 104 6.95 4.81 -1.16
N ASP A 105 7.52 5.75 -0.42
CA ASP A 105 6.84 7.00 -0.05
C ASP A 105 6.50 7.84 -1.27
N ARG A 106 7.40 7.90 -2.26
CA ARG A 106 7.12 8.54 -3.55
C ARG A 106 6.00 7.86 -4.31
N ALA A 107 5.93 6.52 -4.29
CA ALA A 107 4.87 5.78 -4.96
C ALA A 107 3.50 6.02 -4.30
N GLN A 108 3.43 6.10 -2.97
CA GLN A 108 2.21 6.47 -2.22
C GLN A 108 1.74 7.87 -2.65
N MET A 109 2.60 8.88 -2.57
CA MET A 109 2.28 10.26 -2.94
C MET A 109 1.88 10.39 -4.42
N GLN A 110 2.55 9.66 -5.31
CA GLN A 110 2.23 9.68 -6.72
C GLN A 110 0.83 9.08 -6.97
N PHE A 111 0.49 7.99 -6.29
CA PHE A 111 -0.84 7.40 -6.38
C PHE A 111 -1.91 8.39 -5.92
N ASP A 112 -1.72 9.04 -4.76
CA ASP A 112 -2.67 10.05 -4.25
C ASP A 112 -2.86 11.22 -5.21
N ARG A 113 -1.76 11.72 -5.79
CA ARG A 113 -1.80 12.81 -6.77
C ARG A 113 -2.65 12.44 -7.99
N VAL A 114 -2.42 11.25 -8.55
CA VAL A 114 -3.17 10.77 -9.73
C VAL A 114 -4.63 10.50 -9.37
N GLU A 115 -4.88 9.93 -8.20
CA GLU A 115 -6.23 9.65 -7.72
C GLU A 115 -7.06 10.91 -7.50
N THR A 116 -6.44 11.96 -6.96
CA THR A 116 -7.11 13.26 -6.74
C THR A 116 -7.61 13.87 -8.05
N ILE A 117 -6.77 13.87 -9.09
CA ILE A 117 -7.12 14.43 -10.42
C ILE A 117 -8.31 13.68 -11.04
N ASN A 118 -8.40 12.37 -10.82
CA ASN A 118 -9.38 11.50 -11.45
C ASN A 118 -10.61 11.20 -10.57
N PHE A 119 -10.67 11.76 -9.37
CA PHE A 119 -11.67 11.39 -8.38
C PHE A 119 -13.10 11.68 -8.87
N GLU A 120 -13.36 12.93 -9.30
CA GLU A 120 -14.70 13.36 -9.70
C GLU A 120 -15.23 12.55 -10.90
N SER A 121 -14.43 12.43 -11.95
CA SER A 121 -14.83 11.67 -13.14
C SER A 121 -15.08 10.20 -12.83
N ARG A 122 -14.29 9.61 -11.91
CA ARG A 122 -14.47 8.22 -11.47
C ARG A 122 -15.73 8.05 -10.62
N ILE A 123 -15.98 8.91 -9.63
CA ILE A 123 -17.14 8.75 -8.75
C ILE A 123 -18.45 8.88 -9.54
N LEU A 124 -18.53 9.83 -10.47
CA LEU A 124 -19.68 10.01 -11.34
C LEU A 124 -19.90 8.79 -12.25
N ARG A 125 -18.81 8.21 -12.79
CA ARG A 125 -18.89 6.98 -13.58
C ARG A 125 -19.38 5.80 -12.75
N LEU A 126 -18.90 5.63 -11.51
CA LEU A 126 -19.31 4.56 -10.62
C LEU A 126 -20.78 4.68 -10.20
N LEU A 127 -21.24 5.91 -9.92
CA LEU A 127 -22.65 6.19 -9.61
C LEU A 127 -23.57 5.82 -10.78
N ARG A 128 -23.26 6.30 -11.99
CA ARG A 128 -24.00 5.95 -13.21
C ARG A 128 -24.08 4.44 -13.41
N TYR A 129 -22.94 3.75 -13.27
CA TYR A 129 -22.89 2.29 -13.40
C TYR A 129 -23.77 1.57 -12.37
N ARG A 130 -23.77 2.01 -11.12
CA ARG A 130 -24.63 1.41 -10.09
C ARG A 130 -26.11 1.70 -10.33
N MET A 131 -26.48 2.92 -10.75
CA MET A 131 -27.87 3.26 -11.11
C MET A 131 -28.38 2.35 -12.23
N GLN A 132 -27.61 2.19 -13.30
CA GLN A 132 -27.94 1.28 -14.40
C GLN A 132 -28.15 -0.16 -13.92
N ARG A 133 -27.36 -0.62 -12.94
CA ARG A 133 -27.53 -1.96 -12.37
C ARG A 133 -28.79 -2.10 -11.52
N ILE A 134 -29.20 -1.05 -10.83
CA ILE A 134 -30.47 -1.02 -10.09
C ILE A 134 -31.64 -1.04 -11.07
N GLU A 135 -31.61 -0.19 -12.11
CA GLU A 135 -32.64 -0.15 -13.16
C GLU A 135 -32.80 -1.50 -13.86
N ASN A 136 -31.70 -2.20 -14.12
CA ASN A 136 -31.70 -3.53 -14.72
C ASN A 136 -32.02 -4.68 -13.73
N GLY A 137 -32.43 -4.38 -12.49
CA GLY A 137 -32.78 -5.38 -11.46
C GLY A 137 -31.60 -6.21 -10.94
N ARG A 138 -30.36 -5.81 -11.21
CA ARG A 138 -29.13 -6.53 -10.82
C ARG A 138 -28.61 -6.12 -9.43
N LEU A 139 -29.20 -5.10 -8.81
CA LEU A 139 -28.92 -4.63 -7.45
C LEU A 139 -30.23 -4.13 -6.81
N PRO A 140 -30.41 -4.28 -5.49
CA PRO A 140 -31.54 -3.64 -4.78
C PRO A 140 -31.36 -2.11 -4.76
N GLY A 141 -32.48 -1.38 -4.79
CA GLY A 141 -32.55 0.09 -4.67
C GLY A 141 -32.63 0.62 -3.24
#